data_AF-A0A7X7WUI3-F1
#
_entry.id   AF-A0A7X7WUI3-F1
#
_cell.length_a   1.000
_cell.length_b   1.000
_cell.length_c   1.000
_cell.angle_alpha   90.00
_cell.angle_beta   90.00
_cell.angle_gamma   90.00
#
_symmetry.space_group_name_H-M   'P 1'
#
loop_
_entity.id
_entity.type
_entity.pdbx_description
1 polymer ?
#
loop_
_entity_poly.entity_id
_entity_poly.type
_entity_poly.pdbx_seq_one_letter_code
_entity_poly.pdbx_strand_id
1 'polypeptide(L)'
;MVDQNERLGEFMLDKGIISRRQLEQALDERTDTGAPLGEILLGMGAVSHADLDEFDQVLQRERLLEQLQLMFDMEMVFSDFYYLCAEHYPAAGDFWKSIGDDEVRHTLAIGKIIEGIYRDPNAYELGYGASLSEIERVIGLVREASLRVKRDRPPLEKVLIMAHNFESAMMESRIFEVLSVGTREAQELIESIYQETTQHMQKIMQAYSAT
;
A
#
# COMPACT_ATOMS: atom_id res chain seq x y z
N MET A 1 7.64 -1.42 -16.07
CA MET A 1 8.24 -2.14 -14.93
C MET A 1 9.55 -2.71 -15.40
N VAL A 2 10.64 -2.43 -14.69
CA VAL A 2 11.97 -3.05 -14.91
C VAL A 2 11.83 -4.55 -14.61
N ASP A 3 12.44 -5.42 -15.42
CA ASP A 3 12.37 -6.88 -15.19
C ASP A 3 13.02 -7.23 -13.85
N GLN A 4 12.50 -8.22 -13.12
CA GLN A 4 13.10 -8.65 -11.85
C GLN A 4 14.54 -9.16 -12.06
N ASN A 5 14.84 -9.74 -13.24
CA ASN A 5 16.19 -10.15 -13.59
C ASN A 5 17.12 -8.95 -13.84
N GLU A 6 16.62 -7.86 -14.43
CA GLU A 6 17.39 -6.63 -14.61
C GLU A 6 17.78 -6.08 -13.23
N ARG A 7 16.82 -6.00 -12.31
CA ARG A 7 17.05 -5.57 -10.92
C ARG A 7 18.04 -6.46 -10.18
N LEU A 8 17.95 -7.78 -10.36
CA LEU A 8 18.89 -8.74 -9.79
C LEU A 8 20.31 -8.50 -10.32
N GLY A 9 20.46 -8.38 -11.63
CA GLY A 9 21.76 -8.15 -12.27
C GLY A 9 22.41 -6.85 -11.83
N GLU A 10 21.65 -5.76 -11.80
CA GLU A 10 22.10 -4.45 -11.32
C GLU A 10 22.48 -4.49 -9.83
N PHE A 11 21.63 -5.07 -8.98
CA PHE A 11 21.92 -5.21 -7.55
C PHE A 11 23.23 -5.96 -7.29
N MET A 12 23.43 -7.10 -7.97
CA MET A 12 24.63 -7.92 -7.81
C MET A 12 25.90 -7.22 -8.32
N LEU A 13 25.78 -6.43 -9.40
CA LEU A 13 26.88 -5.60 -9.92
C LEU A 13 27.24 -4.47 -8.95
N ASP A 14 26.24 -3.74 -8.47
CA ASP A 14 26.43 -2.58 -7.58
C ASP A 14 27.05 -3.01 -6.24
N LYS A 15 26.72 -4.21 -5.76
CA LYS A 15 27.34 -4.83 -4.58
C LYS A 15 28.74 -5.37 -4.84
N GLY A 16 29.16 -5.47 -6.09
CA GLY A 16 30.44 -6.07 -6.49
C GLY A 16 30.50 -7.58 -6.32
N ILE A 17 29.33 -8.24 -6.16
CA ILE A 17 29.23 -9.70 -6.01
C ILE A 17 29.56 -10.37 -7.35
N ILE A 18 29.09 -9.77 -8.45
CA ILE A 18 29.42 -10.21 -9.81
C ILE A 18 30.13 -9.10 -10.59
N SER A 19 30.93 -9.50 -11.58
CA SER A 19 31.48 -8.60 -12.59
C SER A 19 30.55 -8.43 -13.78
N ARG A 20 30.69 -7.33 -14.52
CA ARG A 20 29.96 -7.10 -15.79
C ARG A 20 30.08 -8.29 -16.75
N ARG A 21 31.27 -8.88 -16.84
CA ARG A 21 31.54 -10.07 -17.65
C ARG A 21 30.73 -11.29 -17.18
N GLN A 22 30.63 -11.52 -15.87
CA GLN A 22 29.82 -12.63 -15.33
C GLN A 22 28.34 -12.41 -15.59
N LEU A 23 27.85 -11.17 -15.45
CA LEU A 23 26.45 -10.86 -15.77
C LEU A 23 26.16 -11.09 -17.27
N GLU A 24 27.05 -10.65 -18.16
CA GLU A 24 26.90 -10.88 -19.61
C GLU A 24 26.85 -12.36 -19.94
N GLN A 25 27.77 -13.16 -19.39
CA GLN A 25 27.77 -14.61 -19.57
C GLN A 25 26.47 -15.26 -19.07
N ALA A 26 25.96 -14.83 -17.92
CA ALA A 26 24.71 -15.36 -17.37
C ALA A 26 23.48 -14.98 -18.21
N LEU A 27 23.46 -13.76 -18.78
CA LEU A 27 22.40 -13.30 -19.67
C LEU A 27 22.42 -14.03 -21.02
N ASP A 28 23.62 -14.31 -21.56
CA ASP A 28 23.78 -15.13 -22.77
C ASP A 28 23.23 -16.54 -22.53
N GLU A 29 23.63 -17.20 -21.43
CA GLU A 29 23.13 -18.53 -21.08
C GLU A 29 21.61 -18.54 -20.81
N ARG A 30 21.07 -17.47 -20.22
CA ARG A 30 19.61 -17.31 -20.06
C ARG A 30 18.90 -17.21 -21.40
N THR A 31 19.50 -16.52 -22.37
CA THR A 31 18.93 -16.38 -23.72
C THR A 31 18.86 -17.74 -24.40
N ASP A 32 19.86 -18.59 -24.18
CA ASP A 32 19.92 -19.94 -24.75
C ASP A 32 19.00 -20.94 -24.04
N THR A 33 18.86 -20.85 -22.72
CA THR A 33 18.19 -21.87 -21.88
C THR A 33 16.79 -21.48 -21.39
N GLY A 34 16.51 -20.18 -21.24
CA GLY A 34 15.30 -19.66 -20.60
C GLY A 34 15.29 -19.75 -19.07
N ALA A 35 16.37 -20.20 -18.42
CA ALA A 35 16.42 -20.35 -16.96
C ALA A 35 16.44 -18.99 -16.23
N PRO A 36 15.99 -18.92 -14.95
CA PRO A 36 16.08 -17.71 -14.15
C PRO A 36 17.53 -17.25 -13.98
N LEU A 37 17.76 -15.93 -14.05
CA LEU A 37 19.12 -15.37 -13.96
C LEU A 37 19.83 -15.76 -12.65
N GLY A 38 19.10 -15.80 -11.54
CA GLY A 38 19.64 -16.20 -10.24
C GLY A 38 20.14 -17.64 -10.21
N GLU A 39 19.43 -18.57 -10.84
CA GLU A 39 19.85 -19.99 -10.92
C GLU A 39 21.12 -20.15 -11.75
N ILE A 40 21.22 -19.42 -12.87
CA ILE A 40 22.42 -19.43 -13.72
C ILE A 40 23.61 -18.87 -12.96
N LEU A 41 23.46 -17.69 -12.33
CA LEU A 41 24.54 -17.07 -11.56
C LEU A 41 25.00 -17.96 -10.39
N LEU A 42 24.08 -18.67 -9.75
CA LEU A 42 24.38 -19.63 -8.69
C LEU A 42 25.13 -20.86 -9.24
N GLY A 43 24.68 -21.41 -10.38
CA GLY A 43 25.33 -22.53 -11.06
C GLY A 43 26.74 -22.21 -11.55
N MET A 44 26.98 -20.96 -11.96
CA MET A 44 28.30 -20.42 -12.30
C MET A 44 29.21 -20.23 -11.07
N GLY A 45 28.67 -20.34 -9.85
CA GLY A 45 29.36 -19.99 -8.61
C GLY A 45 29.68 -18.50 -8.49
N ALA A 46 28.95 -17.65 -9.23
CA ALA A 46 29.13 -16.19 -9.22
C ALA A 46 28.38 -15.53 -8.05
N VAL A 47 27.31 -16.15 -7.55
CA VAL A 47 26.58 -15.75 -6.35
C VAL A 47 26.39 -16.96 -5.42
N SER A 48 26.09 -16.70 -4.16
CA SER A 48 25.66 -17.68 -3.17
C SER A 48 24.15 -17.61 -2.92
N HIS A 49 23.59 -18.60 -2.23
CA HIS A 49 22.19 -18.53 -1.77
C HIS A 49 21.94 -17.33 -0.85
N ALA A 50 22.91 -16.99 0.00
CA ALA A 50 22.79 -15.84 0.90
C ALA A 50 22.70 -14.51 0.14
N ASP A 51 23.39 -14.39 -1.00
CA ASP A 51 23.30 -13.19 -1.85
C ASP A 51 21.89 -13.05 -2.47
N LEU A 52 21.32 -14.18 -2.91
CA LEU A 52 19.95 -14.22 -3.45
C LEU A 52 18.90 -13.92 -2.37
N ASP A 53 19.08 -14.47 -1.16
CA ASP A 53 18.22 -14.18 -0.01
C ASP A 53 18.28 -12.70 0.37
N GLU A 54 19.47 -12.07 0.35
CA GLU A 54 19.62 -10.63 0.59
C GLU A 54 18.87 -9.80 -0.47
N PHE A 55 19.00 -10.18 -1.74
CA PHE A 55 18.28 -9.51 -2.82
C PHE A 55 16.75 -9.63 -2.64
N ASP A 56 16.25 -10.81 -2.32
CA ASP A 56 14.83 -11.03 -2.09
C ASP A 56 14.33 -10.20 -0.90
N GLN A 57 15.09 -10.13 0.20
CA GLN A 57 14.75 -9.26 1.34
C GLN A 57 14.67 -7.78 0.94
N VAL A 58 15.59 -7.30 0.11
CA VAL A 58 15.57 -5.93 -0.43
C VAL A 58 14.31 -5.69 -1.25
N LEU A 59 13.97 -6.62 -2.16
CA LEU A 59 12.76 -6.52 -2.99
C LEU A 59 11.47 -6.53 -2.14
N GLN A 60 11.39 -7.42 -1.15
CA GLN A 60 10.22 -7.51 -0.26
C GLN A 60 10.04 -6.23 0.54
N ARG A 61 11.13 -5.63 1.02
CA ARG A 61 11.09 -4.34 1.73
C ARG A 61 10.65 -3.19 0.83
N GLU A 62 11.15 -3.12 -0.41
CA GLU A 62 10.73 -2.09 -1.36
C GLU A 62 9.24 -2.21 -1.65
N ARG A 63 8.73 -3.43 -1.84
CA ARG A 63 7.29 -3.68 -2.01
C ARG A 63 6.46 -3.32 -0.78
N LEU A 64 6.97 -3.59 0.43
CA LEU A 64 6.32 -3.18 1.68
C LEU A 64 6.17 -1.65 1.75
N LEU A 65 7.24 -0.92 1.45
CA LEU A 65 7.23 0.54 1.44
C LEU A 65 6.28 1.08 0.35
N GLU A 66 6.26 0.47 -0.84
CA GLU A 66 5.30 0.81 -1.91
C GLU A 66 3.84 0.61 -1.45
N GLN A 67 3.53 -0.53 -0.82
CA GLN A 67 2.19 -0.79 -0.29
C GLN A 67 1.79 0.22 0.79
N LEU A 68 2.67 0.50 1.75
CA LEU A 68 2.40 1.47 2.81
C LEU A 68 2.25 2.89 2.26
N GLN A 69 3.03 3.27 1.24
CA GLN A 69 2.88 4.57 0.58
C GLN A 69 1.54 4.68 -0.15
N LEU A 70 1.09 3.62 -0.84
CA LEU A 70 -0.24 3.62 -1.45
C LEU A 70 -1.36 3.65 -0.41
N MET A 71 -1.20 2.96 0.72
CA MET A 71 -2.14 3.07 1.84
C MET A 71 -2.20 4.51 2.38
N PHE A 72 -1.04 5.15 2.58
CA PHE A 72 -0.97 6.56 2.98
C PHE A 72 -1.72 7.47 1.98
N ASP A 73 -1.45 7.31 0.69
CA ASP A 73 -2.09 8.10 -0.37
C ASP A 73 -3.60 7.84 -0.43
N MET A 74 -4.03 6.61 -0.12
CA MET A 74 -5.43 6.24 -0.02
C MET A 74 -6.10 6.99 1.14
N GLU A 75 -5.58 6.91 2.36
CA GLU A 75 -6.11 7.63 3.54
C GLU A 75 -6.22 9.15 3.28
N MET A 76 -5.21 9.75 2.63
CA MET A 76 -5.26 11.16 2.21
C MET A 76 -6.43 11.45 1.25
N VAL A 77 -6.65 10.57 0.26
CA VAL A 77 -7.74 10.72 -0.71
C VAL A 77 -9.12 10.54 -0.06
N PHE A 78 -9.25 9.66 0.93
CA PHE A 78 -10.46 9.55 1.74
C PHE A 78 -10.70 10.81 2.56
N SER A 79 -9.66 11.34 3.23
CA SER A 79 -9.75 12.60 3.96
C SER A 79 -10.24 13.74 3.05
N ASP A 80 -9.61 13.92 1.88
CA ASP A 80 -10.00 14.93 0.89
C ASP A 80 -11.47 14.77 0.46
N PHE A 81 -11.92 13.53 0.23
CA PHE A 81 -13.31 13.24 -0.12
C PHE A 81 -14.27 13.64 1.00
N TYR A 82 -13.95 13.33 2.26
CA TYR A 82 -14.80 13.67 3.40
C TYR A 82 -14.82 15.18 3.67
N TYR A 83 -13.69 15.86 3.56
CA TYR A 83 -13.64 17.32 3.64
C TYR A 83 -14.44 18.00 2.52
N LEU A 84 -14.39 17.46 1.30
CA LEU A 84 -15.21 17.91 0.18
C LEU A 84 -16.72 17.72 0.48
N CYS A 85 -17.10 16.58 1.07
CA CYS A 85 -18.47 16.35 1.50
C CYS A 85 -18.89 17.34 2.60
N ALA A 86 -18.02 17.65 3.55
CA ALA A 86 -18.31 18.64 4.58
C ALA A 86 -18.59 20.04 4.01
N GLU A 87 -17.85 20.45 2.96
CA GLU A 87 -18.08 21.71 2.25
C GLU A 87 -19.43 21.72 1.51
N HIS A 88 -19.77 20.62 0.85
CA HIS A 88 -20.98 20.53 0.02
C HIS A 88 -22.27 20.23 0.80
N TYR A 89 -22.18 19.63 1.99
CA TYR A 89 -23.32 19.30 2.86
C TYR A 89 -23.15 19.91 4.27
N PRO A 90 -23.26 21.25 4.44
CA PRO A 90 -22.93 21.91 5.70
C PRO A 90 -23.74 21.44 6.91
N ALA A 91 -24.98 20.99 6.72
CA ALA A 91 -25.81 20.45 7.78
C ALA A 91 -25.24 19.15 8.40
N ALA A 92 -24.46 18.39 7.62
CA ALA A 92 -23.71 17.21 8.06
C ALA A 92 -22.19 17.50 8.12
N GLY A 93 -21.79 18.78 8.14
CA GLY A 93 -20.40 19.19 7.98
C GLY A 93 -19.48 18.65 9.09
N ASP A 94 -19.90 18.74 10.35
CA ASP A 94 -19.12 18.25 11.49
C ASP A 94 -18.99 16.72 11.48
N PHE A 95 -20.02 16.01 11.00
CA PHE A 95 -19.98 14.57 10.81
C PHE A 95 -18.90 14.17 9.80
N TRP A 96 -18.89 14.80 8.62
CA TRP A 96 -17.91 14.52 7.59
C TRP A 96 -16.48 14.91 8.00
N LYS A 97 -16.31 16.08 8.64
CA LYS A 97 -14.99 16.51 9.15
C LYS A 97 -14.45 15.55 10.20
N SER A 98 -15.30 15.05 11.09
CA SER A 98 -14.86 14.09 12.10
C SER A 98 -14.26 12.84 11.45
N ILE A 99 -14.85 12.31 10.37
CA ILE A 99 -14.29 11.15 9.67
C ILE A 99 -13.00 11.57 8.93
N GLY A 100 -13.02 12.69 8.21
CA GLY A 100 -11.83 13.20 7.53
C GLY A 100 -10.63 13.44 8.45
N ASP A 101 -10.86 13.88 9.68
CA ASP A 101 -9.84 14.02 10.73
C ASP A 101 -9.29 12.69 11.22
N ASP A 102 -10.12 11.66 11.25
CA ASP A 102 -9.70 10.29 11.56
C ASP A 102 -8.75 9.78 10.46
N GLU A 103 -9.08 9.99 9.18
CA GLU A 103 -8.20 9.60 8.07
C GLU A 103 -6.86 10.35 8.08
N VAL A 104 -6.85 11.65 8.43
CA VAL A 104 -5.58 12.37 8.61
C VAL A 104 -4.73 11.70 9.71
N ARG A 105 -5.33 11.23 10.80
CA ARG A 105 -4.57 10.51 11.84
C ARG A 105 -4.07 9.15 11.36
N HIS A 106 -4.82 8.45 10.51
CA HIS A 106 -4.35 7.22 9.87
C HIS A 106 -3.10 7.47 9.00
N THR A 107 -3.07 8.57 8.24
CA THR A 107 -1.87 8.94 7.45
C THR A 107 -0.64 9.13 8.34
N LEU A 108 -0.80 9.75 9.51
CA LEU A 108 0.28 9.93 10.48
C LEU A 108 0.73 8.59 11.09
N ALA A 109 -0.20 7.67 11.35
CA ALA A 109 0.10 6.33 11.83
C ALA A 109 0.90 5.53 10.79
N ILE A 110 0.48 5.52 9.52
CA ILE A 110 1.20 4.87 8.42
C ILE A 110 2.58 5.49 8.24
N GLY A 111 2.68 6.82 8.32
CA GLY A 111 3.96 7.54 8.28
C GLY A 111 4.95 7.07 9.35
N LYS A 112 4.48 6.85 10.60
CA LYS A 112 5.32 6.31 11.68
C LYS A 112 5.80 4.89 11.39
N ILE A 113 4.98 4.05 10.75
CA ILE A 113 5.38 2.69 10.35
C ILE A 113 6.48 2.77 9.29
N ILE A 114 6.31 3.62 8.27
CA ILE A 114 7.32 3.86 7.23
C ILE A 114 8.63 4.35 7.85
N GLU A 115 8.58 5.33 8.76
CA GLU A 115 9.76 5.82 9.51
C GLU A 115 10.43 4.69 10.33
N GLY A 116 9.63 3.81 10.93
CA GLY A 116 10.10 2.63 11.65
C GLY A 116 10.88 1.67 10.76
N ILE A 117 10.38 1.40 9.55
CA ILE A 117 11.05 0.54 8.55
C ILE A 117 12.39 1.14 8.13
N TYR A 118 12.48 2.45 7.91
CA TYR A 118 13.76 3.09 7.61
C TYR A 118 14.76 3.01 8.76
N ARG A 119 14.28 2.99 10.01
CA ARG A 119 15.13 2.94 11.20
C ARG A 119 15.66 1.54 11.49
N ASP A 120 14.81 0.52 11.40
CA ASP A 120 15.17 -0.88 11.59
C ASP A 120 14.47 -1.77 10.57
N PRO A 121 15.03 -1.88 9.35
CA PRO A 121 14.41 -2.63 8.26
C PRO A 121 14.16 -4.11 8.57
N ASN A 122 14.97 -4.71 9.45
CA ASN A 122 14.91 -6.14 9.76
C ASN A 122 13.82 -6.47 10.78
N ALA A 123 13.18 -5.46 11.38
CA ALA A 123 12.06 -5.65 12.29
C ALA A 123 10.71 -5.82 11.57
N TYR A 124 10.69 -5.77 10.24
CA TYR A 124 9.47 -5.77 9.43
C TYR A 124 9.57 -6.75 8.28
N GLU A 125 8.48 -7.46 8.01
CA GLU A 125 8.34 -8.32 6.85
C GLU A 125 6.99 -8.08 6.17
N LEU A 126 7.02 -8.14 4.83
CA LEU A 126 5.83 -8.00 4.00
C LEU A 126 4.80 -9.07 4.35
N GLY A 127 3.55 -8.66 4.56
CA GLY A 127 2.41 -9.53 4.76
C GLY A 127 1.75 -9.98 3.46
N TYR A 128 0.69 -10.77 3.60
CA TYR A 128 -0.14 -11.20 2.47
C TYR A 128 -1.28 -10.20 2.21
N GLY A 129 -0.94 -8.91 2.25
CA GLY A 129 -1.90 -7.82 2.10
C GLY A 129 -2.41 -7.66 0.66
N ALA A 130 -3.32 -6.69 0.48
CA ALA A 130 -3.85 -6.36 -0.84
C ALA A 130 -2.73 -6.00 -1.84
N SER A 131 -2.92 -6.37 -3.11
CA SER A 131 -2.00 -6.00 -4.18
C SER A 131 -2.01 -4.48 -4.41
N LEU A 132 -0.89 -3.95 -4.94
CA LEU A 132 -0.78 -2.53 -5.27
C LEU A 132 -1.92 -2.05 -6.19
N SER A 133 -2.30 -2.88 -7.17
CA SER A 133 -3.38 -2.56 -8.11
C SER A 133 -4.77 -2.53 -7.47
N GLU A 134 -5.01 -3.33 -6.42
CA GLU A 134 -6.25 -3.27 -5.65
C GLU A 134 -6.38 -1.94 -4.91
N ILE A 135 -5.29 -1.47 -4.30
CA ILE A 135 -5.24 -0.18 -3.59
C ILE A 135 -5.41 0.97 -4.59
N GLU A 136 -4.67 0.95 -5.70
CA GLU A 136 -4.78 1.97 -6.77
C GLU A 136 -6.20 2.06 -7.33
N ARG A 137 -6.88 0.92 -7.48
CA ARG A 137 -8.28 0.88 -7.94
C ARG A 137 -9.20 1.59 -6.95
N VAL A 138 -9.04 1.37 -5.65
CA VAL A 138 -9.83 2.06 -4.60
C VAL A 138 -9.59 3.56 -4.67
N ILE A 139 -8.33 3.99 -4.73
CA ILE A 139 -7.95 5.41 -4.90
C ILE A 139 -8.66 6.03 -6.12
N GLY A 140 -8.64 5.33 -7.26
CA GLY A 140 -9.32 5.78 -8.49
C GLY A 140 -10.82 5.98 -8.28
N LEU A 141 -11.50 5.03 -7.63
CA LEU A 141 -12.94 5.10 -7.35
C LEU A 141 -13.31 6.30 -6.48
N VAL A 142 -12.54 6.58 -5.42
CA VAL A 142 -12.80 7.71 -4.51
C VAL A 142 -12.53 9.05 -5.21
N ARG A 143 -11.47 9.14 -6.03
CA ARG A 143 -11.20 10.34 -6.83
C ARG A 143 -12.32 10.63 -7.83
N GLU A 144 -12.83 9.62 -8.53
CA GLU A 144 -13.97 9.78 -9.42
C GLU A 144 -15.23 10.21 -8.67
N ALA A 145 -15.47 9.66 -7.48
CA ALA A 145 -16.59 10.05 -6.64
C ALA A 145 -16.48 11.51 -6.16
N SER A 146 -15.28 11.94 -5.80
CA SER A 146 -14.98 13.34 -5.45
C SER A 146 -15.35 14.29 -6.59
N LEU A 147 -14.98 13.94 -7.83
CA LEU A 147 -15.36 14.73 -9.01
C LEU A 147 -16.87 14.78 -9.22
N ARG A 148 -17.59 13.67 -8.99
CA ARG A 148 -19.06 13.63 -9.05
C ARG A 148 -19.71 14.49 -7.97
N VAL A 149 -19.24 14.44 -6.72
CA VAL A 149 -19.75 15.30 -5.63
C VAL A 149 -19.57 16.77 -5.99
N LYS A 150 -18.39 17.14 -6.47
CA LYS A 150 -18.06 18.52 -6.85
C LYS A 150 -18.93 19.04 -8.01
N ARG A 151 -19.16 18.21 -9.03
CA ARG A 151 -19.88 18.60 -10.26
C ARG A 151 -21.39 18.55 -10.08
N ASP A 152 -21.90 17.43 -9.57
CA ASP A 152 -23.32 17.08 -9.66
C ASP A 152 -24.07 17.31 -8.35
N ARG A 153 -23.35 17.47 -7.23
CA ARG A 153 -23.90 17.62 -5.86
C ARG A 153 -25.09 16.68 -5.62
N PRO A 154 -24.85 15.36 -5.69
CA PRO A 154 -25.92 14.39 -5.53
C PRO A 154 -26.63 14.55 -4.18
N PRO A 155 -27.85 14.01 -4.02
CA PRO A 155 -28.50 13.99 -2.71
C PRO A 155 -27.64 13.32 -1.63
N LEU A 156 -27.75 13.80 -0.38
CA LEU A 156 -26.93 13.35 0.75
C LEU A 156 -27.00 11.84 0.94
N GLU A 157 -28.19 11.24 0.76
CA GLU A 157 -28.38 9.80 0.93
C GLU A 157 -27.51 8.98 -0.05
N LYS A 158 -27.29 9.49 -1.28
CA LYS A 158 -26.42 8.83 -2.25
C LYS A 158 -24.94 8.96 -1.88
N VAL A 159 -24.54 10.07 -1.29
CA VAL A 159 -23.15 10.28 -0.84
C VAL A 159 -22.82 9.38 0.36
N LEU A 160 -23.76 9.25 1.30
CA LEU A 160 -23.61 8.33 2.43
C LEU A 160 -23.48 6.88 1.98
N ILE A 161 -24.29 6.43 1.00
CA ILE A 161 -24.13 5.09 0.41
C ILE A 161 -22.76 4.94 -0.27
N MET A 162 -22.32 5.95 -1.04
CA MET A 162 -21.01 5.93 -1.68
C MET A 162 -19.88 5.80 -0.66
N ALA A 163 -19.88 6.62 0.38
CA ALA A 163 -18.91 6.59 1.47
C ALA A 163 -18.89 5.22 2.16
N HIS A 164 -20.06 4.70 2.54
CA HIS A 164 -20.16 3.37 3.15
C HIS A 164 -19.57 2.26 2.26
N ASN A 165 -19.83 2.30 0.96
CA ASN A 165 -19.29 1.31 0.03
C ASN A 165 -17.76 1.38 -0.08
N PHE A 166 -17.15 2.55 0.10
CA PHE A 166 -15.70 2.67 0.14
C PHE A 166 -15.14 2.03 1.41
N GLU A 167 -15.68 2.37 2.58
CA GLU A 167 -15.29 1.74 3.85
C GLU A 167 -15.45 0.22 3.82
N SER A 168 -16.59 -0.28 3.34
CA SER A 168 -16.85 -1.71 3.20
C SER A 168 -15.84 -2.38 2.26
N ALA A 169 -15.48 -1.75 1.15
CA ALA A 169 -14.49 -2.29 0.23
C ALA A 169 -13.09 -2.36 0.84
N MET A 170 -12.71 -1.43 1.72
CA MET A 170 -11.47 -1.51 2.48
C MET A 170 -11.51 -2.67 3.48
N MET A 171 -12.62 -2.83 4.20
CA MET A 171 -12.79 -3.90 5.19
C MET A 171 -12.84 -5.31 4.60
N GLU A 172 -13.38 -5.46 3.39
CA GLU A 172 -13.40 -6.72 2.65
C GLU A 172 -12.05 -7.03 2.00
N SER A 173 -11.18 -6.03 1.87
CA SER A 173 -9.83 -6.19 1.35
C SER A 173 -8.86 -6.65 2.43
N ARG A 174 -7.73 -7.23 2.01
CA ARG A 174 -6.62 -7.57 2.91
C ARG A 174 -5.66 -6.39 3.11
N ILE A 175 -6.10 -5.14 2.96
CA ILE A 175 -5.25 -3.94 3.06
C ILE A 175 -4.54 -3.87 4.43
N PHE A 176 -5.23 -4.25 5.51
CA PHE A 176 -4.69 -4.21 6.86
C PHE A 176 -3.78 -5.40 7.21
N GLU A 177 -3.63 -6.38 6.30
CA GLU A 177 -2.69 -7.52 6.45
C GLU A 177 -1.32 -7.23 5.78
N VAL A 178 -0.96 -5.96 5.63
CA VAL A 178 0.27 -5.49 4.96
C VAL A 178 1.56 -5.91 5.68
N LEU A 179 1.51 -6.18 6.99
CA LEU A 179 2.65 -6.66 7.78
C LEU A 179 2.44 -8.11 8.22
N SER A 180 3.41 -8.99 7.96
CA SER A 180 3.49 -10.31 8.59
C SER A 180 4.31 -10.27 9.88
N VAL A 181 5.39 -9.48 9.87
CA VAL A 181 6.23 -9.18 11.03
C VAL A 181 6.33 -7.66 11.14
N GLY A 182 6.27 -7.16 12.37
CA GLY A 182 6.41 -5.75 12.68
C GLY A 182 6.61 -5.55 14.17
N THR A 183 7.08 -4.36 14.56
CA THR A 183 7.12 -3.99 15.97
C THR A 183 5.71 -3.98 16.57
N ARG A 184 5.60 -4.20 17.88
CA ARG A 184 4.30 -4.12 18.58
C ARG A 184 3.59 -2.79 18.33
N GLU A 185 4.35 -1.69 18.32
CA GLU A 185 3.82 -0.36 18.03
C GLU A 185 3.20 -0.30 16.62
N ALA A 186 3.88 -0.82 15.60
CA ALA A 186 3.35 -0.83 14.24
C ALA A 186 2.09 -1.71 14.11
N GLN A 187 2.07 -2.86 14.78
CA GLN A 187 0.88 -3.74 14.81
C GLN A 187 -0.31 -3.05 15.50
N GLU A 188 -0.08 -2.37 16.62
CA GLU A 188 -1.11 -1.60 17.34
C GLU A 188 -1.65 -0.44 16.47
N LEU A 189 -0.79 0.22 15.68
CA LEU A 189 -1.20 1.27 14.76
C LEU A 189 -2.10 0.73 13.63
N ILE A 190 -1.73 -0.37 12.98
CA ILE A 190 -2.55 -0.99 11.92
C ILE A 190 -3.90 -1.46 12.48
N GLU A 191 -3.91 -2.07 13.66
CA GLU A 191 -5.14 -2.50 14.33
C GLU A 191 -6.05 -1.31 14.69
N SER A 192 -5.47 -0.18 15.14
CA SER A 192 -6.26 1.04 15.40
C SER A 192 -6.94 1.54 14.14
N ILE A 193 -6.21 1.61 13.02
CA ILE A 193 -6.76 2.03 11.73
C ILE A 193 -7.93 1.10 11.35
N TYR A 194 -7.73 -0.22 11.38
CA TYR A 194 -8.78 -1.20 11.10
C TYR A 194 -10.06 -0.99 11.94
N GLN A 195 -9.89 -0.76 13.24
CA GLN A 195 -11.01 -0.54 14.16
C GLN A 195 -11.71 0.79 13.90
N GLU A 196 -10.97 1.87 13.61
CA GLU A 196 -11.50 3.19 13.30
C GLU A 196 -12.26 3.18 11.97
N THR A 197 -11.71 2.58 10.91
CA THR A 197 -12.36 2.35 9.61
C THR A 197 -13.68 1.56 9.78
N THR A 198 -13.68 0.51 10.62
CA THR A 198 -14.92 -0.22 10.95
C THR A 198 -15.97 0.69 11.60
N GLN A 199 -15.54 1.58 12.49
CA GLN A 199 -16.44 2.53 13.15
C GLN A 199 -16.95 3.59 12.16
N HIS A 200 -16.16 4.03 11.19
CA HIS A 200 -16.59 4.95 10.13
C HIS A 200 -17.74 4.36 9.33
N MET A 201 -17.58 3.11 8.87
CA MET A 201 -18.65 2.37 8.17
C MET A 201 -19.96 2.36 8.99
N GLN A 202 -19.87 2.06 10.28
CA GLN A 202 -21.04 2.02 11.17
C GLN A 202 -21.66 3.41 11.37
N LYS A 203 -20.84 4.45 11.60
CA LYS A 203 -21.29 5.84 11.74
C LYS A 203 -22.00 6.33 10.48
N ILE A 204 -21.46 6.03 9.30
CA ILE A 204 -22.05 6.39 8.00
C ILE A 204 -23.39 5.67 7.80
N MET A 205 -23.48 4.39 8.12
CA MET A 205 -24.73 3.63 7.99
C MET A 205 -25.83 4.13 8.96
N GLN A 206 -25.44 4.52 10.17
CA GLN A 206 -26.36 5.15 11.13
C GLN A 206 -26.87 6.49 10.62
N ALA A 207 -25.98 7.34 10.09
CA ALA A 207 -26.36 8.62 9.48
C ALA A 207 -27.33 8.43 8.30
N TYR A 208 -27.05 7.46 7.41
CA TYR A 208 -27.94 7.11 6.31
C TYR A 208 -29.33 6.68 6.79
N SER A 209 -29.39 5.84 7.82
CA SER A 209 -30.67 5.35 8.38
C SER A 209 -31.50 6.44 9.06
N ALA A 210 -30.89 7.58 9.39
CA ALA A 210 -31.54 8.74 9.99
C ALA A 210 -31.95 9.81 8.96
N THR A 211 -31.66 9.60 7.67
CA THR A 211 -31.99 10.51 6.56
C THR A 211 -33.38 10.20 6.01
#